data_AF-A0A919ZWA1-F1
#
_entry.id   AF-A0A919ZWA1-F1
#
_cell.length_a   1.000
_cell.length_b   1.000
_cell.length_c   1.000
_cell.angle_alpha   90.00
_cell.angle_beta   90.00
_cell.angle_gamma   90.00
#
_symmetry.space_group_name_H-M   'P 1'
#
loop_
_entity.id
_entity.type
_entity.pdbx_description
1 polymer ?
#
loop_
_entity_poly.entity_id
_entity_poly.type
_entity_poly.pdbx_seq_one_letter_code
_entity_poly.pdbx_strand_id
1 'polypeptide(L)'
;MKTPGVEVKPIITIDGDHEVNEVWFDNVRVPAENVVGEEGQGWTYAKFLLFHERSSIAGAPQMRRAINRLKNKAKKVYHGSEPLSEDKIFYQRLRSLNLT
;
A
#
# COMPACT_ATOMS: atom_id res chain seq x y z
N MET A 1 -5.37 22.87 6.32
CA MET A 1 -6.80 22.99 6.67
C MET A 1 -7.09 24.43 7.10
N LYS A 2 -8.28 24.97 6.82
CA LYS A 2 -8.64 26.38 7.15
C LYS A 2 -9.90 26.52 8.02
N THR A 3 -10.56 25.42 8.36
CA THR A 3 -11.79 25.45 9.17
C THR A 3 -11.48 25.91 10.59
N PRO A 4 -12.19 26.92 11.13
CA PRO A 4 -12.02 27.35 12.52
C PRO A 4 -12.21 26.18 13.50
N GLY A 5 -11.38 26.14 14.54
CA GLY A 5 -11.38 25.06 15.53
C GLY A 5 -10.61 23.81 15.12
N VAL A 6 -10.05 23.75 13.90
CA VAL A 6 -9.14 22.66 13.51
C VAL A 6 -7.68 23.11 13.63
N GLU A 7 -6.92 22.39 14.43
CA GLU A 7 -5.46 22.54 14.54
C GLU A 7 -4.77 21.29 13.97
N VAL A 8 -3.71 21.49 13.20
CA VAL A 8 -2.89 20.40 12.63
C VAL A 8 -1.47 20.57 13.11
N LYS A 9 -0.95 19.57 13.81
CA LYS A 9 0.43 19.53 14.32
C LYS A 9 1.23 18.47 13.56
N PRO A 10 2.34 18.85 12.90
CA PRO A 10 3.26 17.90 12.30
C PRO A 10 3.80 16.92 13.34
N ILE A 11 3.88 15.64 12.96
CA ILE A 11 4.66 14.64 13.70
C ILE A 11 5.82 14.25 12.80
N ILE A 12 7.04 14.43 13.32
CA ILE A 12 8.25 13.96 12.64
C ILE A 12 8.46 12.50 13.02
N THR A 13 8.46 11.63 12.02
CA THR A 13 8.62 10.18 12.20
C THR A 13 10.06 9.83 12.57
N ILE A 14 10.29 8.60 13.03
CA ILE A 14 11.59 8.16 13.57
C ILE A 14 12.73 8.22 12.54
N ASP A 15 12.41 8.14 11.26
CA ASP A 15 13.30 8.30 10.13
C ASP A 15 13.55 9.77 9.73
N GLY A 16 12.92 10.72 10.42
CA GLY A 16 13.10 12.15 10.24
C GLY A 16 12.15 12.80 9.23
N ASP A 17 11.27 12.02 8.61
CA ASP A 17 10.33 12.51 7.59
C ASP A 17 9.04 13.10 8.22
N HIS A 18 8.32 13.90 7.44
CA HIS A 18 7.01 14.43 7.80
C HIS A 18 5.93 13.85 6.89
N GLU A 19 5.34 12.74 7.33
CA GLU A 19 4.25 12.07 6.61
C GLU A 19 2.93 12.00 7.39
N VAL A 20 2.99 12.14 8.72
CA VAL A 20 1.81 12.07 9.59
C VAL A 20 1.63 13.35 10.42
N ASN A 21 0.40 13.60 10.85
CA ASN A 21 0.03 14.76 11.65
C ASN A 21 -0.90 14.33 12.78
N GLU A 22 -0.83 15.04 13.90
CA GLU A 22 -1.91 15.06 14.89
C GLU A 22 -2.92 16.13 14.48
N VAL A 23 -4.22 15.81 14.50
CA VAL A 23 -5.28 16.74 14.12
C VAL A 23 -6.27 16.89 15.27
N TRP A 24 -6.40 18.12 15.78
CA TRP A 24 -7.29 18.46 16.88
C TRP A 24 -8.56 19.14 16.34
N PHE A 25 -9.70 18.79 16.91
CA PHE A 25 -11.00 19.37 16.61
C PHE A 25 -11.59 19.98 17.89
N ASP A 26 -11.59 21.30 18.01
CA ASP A 26 -12.20 22.06 19.10
C ASP A 26 -13.42 22.85 18.60
N ASN A 27 -14.61 22.45 19.06
CA ASN A 27 -15.88 23.12 18.74
C ASN A 27 -16.11 23.40 17.24
N VAL A 28 -15.58 22.53 16.38
CA VAL A 28 -15.65 22.67 14.92
C VAL A 28 -17.09 22.58 14.45
N ARG A 29 -17.52 23.57 13.66
CA ARG A 29 -18.84 23.57 13.01
C ARG A 29 -18.71 22.93 11.63
N VAL A 30 -19.48 21.87 11.40
CA VAL A 30 -19.51 21.13 10.13
C VAL A 30 -20.91 21.20 9.54
N PRO A 31 -21.09 21.65 8.29
CA PRO A 31 -22.38 21.58 7.60
C PRO A 31 -22.93 20.16 7.52
N ALA A 32 -24.25 20.00 7.70
CA ALA A 32 -24.89 18.67 7.65
C ALA A 32 -24.75 17.99 6.28
N GLU A 33 -24.63 18.75 5.19
CA GLU A 33 -24.34 18.24 3.84
C GLU A 33 -22.98 17.55 3.71
N ASN A 34 -22.06 17.77 4.66
CA ASN A 34 -20.76 17.10 4.68
C ASN A 34 -20.78 15.77 5.45
N VAL A 35 -21.95 15.31 5.92
CA VAL A 35 -22.08 13.97 6.49
C VAL A 35 -21.83 12.95 5.39
N VAL A 36 -20.84 12.07 5.63
CA VAL A 36 -20.52 11.00 4.70
C VAL A 36 -21.45 9.81 4.95
N GLY A 37 -22.32 9.54 3.99
CA GLY A 37 -23.32 8.47 4.10
C GLY A 37 -24.42 8.81 5.09
N GLU A 38 -24.79 7.85 5.93
CA GLU A 38 -25.87 7.97 6.91
C GLU A 38 -25.36 8.15 8.34
N GLU A 39 -26.07 8.95 9.14
CA GLU A 39 -25.77 9.16 10.56
C GLU A 39 -25.80 7.82 11.33
N GLY A 40 -24.82 7.62 12.21
CA GLY A 40 -24.68 6.37 12.98
C GLY A 40 -24.09 5.19 12.21
N GLN A 41 -23.90 5.28 10.89
CA GLN A 41 -23.35 4.19 10.06
C GLN A 41 -21.82 4.24 9.86
N GLY A 42 -21.12 5.12 10.59
CA GLY A 42 -19.66 5.31 10.43
C GLY A 42 -18.83 4.03 10.52
N TRP A 43 -19.17 3.10 11.41
CA TRP A 43 -18.47 1.82 11.55
C TRP A 43 -18.65 0.90 10.34
N THR A 44 -19.84 0.90 9.73
CA THR A 44 -20.12 0.10 8.54
C THR A 44 -19.24 0.55 7.38
N TYR A 45 -19.16 1.87 7.15
CA TYR A 45 -18.32 2.43 6.09
C TYR A 45 -16.82 2.25 6.38
N ALA A 46 -16.38 2.46 7.64
CA ALA A 46 -14.98 2.27 8.02
C ALA A 46 -14.50 0.83 7.79
N LYS A 47 -15.32 -0.18 8.13
CA LYS A 47 -14.98 -1.59 7.87
C LYS A 47 -14.86 -1.90 6.38
N PHE A 48 -15.74 -1.34 5.56
CA PHE A 48 -15.68 -1.51 4.11
C PHE A 48 -14.36 -0.98 3.56
N LEU A 49 -13.99 0.25 3.92
CA LEU A 49 -12.70 0.85 3.53
C LEU A 49 -11.51 0.01 4.01
N LEU A 50 -11.52 -0.43 5.28
CA LEU A 50 -10.47 -1.26 5.84
C LEU A 50 -10.26 -2.58 5.07
N PHE A 51 -11.33 -3.21 4.58
CA PHE A 51 -11.22 -4.42 3.76
C PHE A 51 -10.50 -4.16 2.43
N HIS A 52 -10.82 -3.04 1.77
CA HIS A 52 -10.19 -2.62 0.53
C HIS A 52 -8.71 -2.27 0.73
N GLU A 53 -8.40 -1.47 1.75
CA GLU A 53 -7.03 -1.09 2.08
C GLU A 53 -6.17 -2.32 2.38
N ARG A 54 -6.66 -3.26 3.19
CA ARG A 54 -5.96 -4.50 3.54
C ARG A 54 -5.59 -5.35 2.33
N SER A 55 -6.48 -5.39 1.33
CA SER A 55 -6.23 -6.13 0.08
C SER A 55 -5.15 -5.47 -0.77
N SER A 56 -5.03 -4.14 -0.72
CA SER A 56 -4.01 -3.38 -1.45
C SER A 56 -2.62 -3.41 -0.78
N ILE A 57 -2.57 -3.37 0.56
CA ILE A 57 -1.33 -3.34 1.36
C ILE A 57 -0.58 -4.67 1.28
N ALA A 58 -1.29 -5.79 1.10
CA ALA A 58 -0.69 -7.12 1.00
C ALA A 58 0.34 -7.27 -0.15
N GLY A 59 0.43 -6.28 -1.06
CA GLY A 59 1.53 -6.17 -2.01
C GLY A 59 1.53 -7.26 -3.10
N ALA A 60 0.52 -8.12 -3.15
CA ALA A 60 0.45 -9.23 -4.10
C ALA A 60 0.52 -8.76 -5.57
N PRO A 61 -0.12 -7.64 -5.99
CA PRO A 61 0.07 -7.10 -7.34
C PRO A 61 1.52 -6.65 -7.61
N GLN A 62 2.17 -6.00 -6.64
CA GLN A 62 3.55 -5.53 -6.72
C GLN A 62 4.51 -6.73 -6.82
N MET A 63 4.27 -7.78 -6.04
CA MET A 63 5.04 -9.02 -6.05
C MET A 63 4.92 -9.74 -7.40
N ARG A 64 3.69 -9.88 -7.92
CA ARG A 64 3.46 -10.45 -9.27
C ARG A 64 4.19 -9.65 -10.35
N ARG A 65 4.13 -8.31 -10.31
CA ARG A 65 4.90 -7.45 -11.23
C ARG A 65 6.40 -7.63 -11.08
N ALA A 66 6.91 -7.72 -9.85
CA ALA A 66 8.33 -7.95 -9.59
C ALA A 66 8.80 -9.29 -10.16
N ILE A 67 8.04 -10.36 -9.97
CA ILE A 67 8.34 -11.68 -10.53
C ILE A 67 8.30 -11.67 -12.05
N ASN A 68 7.31 -11.02 -12.66
CA ASN A 68 7.26 -10.91 -14.13
C ASN A 68 8.46 -10.14 -14.68
N ARG A 69 8.89 -9.07 -14.00
CA ARG A 69 10.13 -8.35 -14.35
C ARG A 69 11.37 -9.24 -14.20
N LEU A 70 11.45 -10.02 -13.12
CA LEU A 70 12.55 -10.96 -12.89
C LEU A 70 12.61 -12.02 -13.99
N LYS A 71 11.48 -12.65 -14.34
CA LYS A 71 11.37 -13.62 -15.45
C LYS A 71 11.85 -13.03 -16.77
N ASN A 72 11.45 -11.79 -17.08
CA ASN A 72 11.86 -11.12 -18.31
C ASN A 72 13.35 -10.77 -18.34
N LYS A 73 13.92 -10.36 -17.19
CA LYS A 73 15.36 -10.10 -17.07
C LYS A 73 16.19 -11.39 -17.17
N ALA A 74 15.72 -12.49 -16.58
CA ALA A 74 16.42 -13.77 -16.59
C ALA A 74 16.63 -14.33 -18.01
N LYS A 75 15.77 -13.97 -18.96
CA LYS A 75 15.94 -14.30 -20.40
C LYS A 75 17.11 -13.56 -21.08
N LYS A 76 17.60 -12.48 -20.47
CA LYS A 76 18.61 -11.58 -21.05
C LYS A 76 19.94 -11.61 -20.30
N VAL A 77 19.97 -12.21 -19.11
CA VAL A 77 21.17 -12.34 -18.28
C VAL A 77 21.67 -13.77 -18.42
N TYR A 78 22.96 -13.94 -18.66
CA TYR A 78 23.57 -15.23 -18.93
C TYR A 78 24.44 -15.69 -17.77
N HIS A 79 24.44 -17.00 -17.52
CA HIS A 79 25.40 -17.68 -16.66
C HIS A 79 26.13 -18.71 -17.53
N GLY A 80 27.37 -18.40 -17.93
CA GLY A 80 28.04 -19.15 -18.98
C GLY A 80 27.42 -18.90 -20.36
N SER A 81 27.14 -19.96 -21.12
CA SER A 81 26.56 -19.88 -22.48
C SER A 81 25.03 -19.87 -22.50
N GLU A 82 24.37 -20.15 -21.38
CA GLU A 82 22.92 -20.26 -21.29
C GLU A 82 22.31 -19.06 -20.53
N PRO A 83 21.11 -18.60 -20.91
CA PRO A 83 20.42 -17.58 -20.16
C PRO A 83 19.97 -18.14 -18.81
N LEU A 84 19.94 -17.28 -17.79
CA LEU A 84 19.57 -17.62 -16.41
C LEU A 84 18.15 -18.21 -16.31
N SER A 85 17.28 -17.94 -17.28
CA SER A 85 15.96 -18.57 -17.36
C SER A 85 15.98 -20.09 -17.56
N GLU A 86 17.06 -20.64 -18.14
CA GLU A 86 17.25 -22.09 -18.38
C GLU A 86 18.10 -22.75 -17.28
N ASP A 87 18.69 -21.96 -16.38
CA ASP A 87 19.42 -22.47 -15.22
C ASP A 87 18.45 -23.18 -14.25
N LYS A 88 18.71 -24.47 -14.02
CA LYS A 88 17.87 -25.33 -13.17
C LYS A 88 17.78 -24.85 -11.73
N ILE A 89 18.87 -24.34 -11.15
CA ILE A 89 18.91 -23.86 -9.77
C ILE A 89 18.09 -22.57 -9.65
N PHE A 90 18.26 -21.65 -10.61
CA PHE A 90 17.49 -20.42 -10.68
C PHE A 90 16.00 -20.71 -10.81
N TYR A 91 15.62 -21.61 -11.73
CA TYR A 91 14.24 -21.93 -12.01
C TYR A 91 13.56 -22.66 -10.83
N GLN A 92 14.28 -23.54 -10.13
CA GLN A 92 13.80 -24.17 -8.89
C GLN A 92 13.51 -23.15 -7.78
N ARG A 93 14.41 -22.18 -7.57
CA ARG A 93 14.22 -21.09 -6.59
C ARG A 93 13.07 -20.16 -6.97
N LEU A 94 12.87 -19.92 -8.27
CA LEU A 94 11.75 -19.12 -8.75
C LEU A 94 10.40 -19.83 -8.49
N ARG A 95 10.36 -21.16 -8.65
CA ARG A 95 9.15 -21.96 -8.36
C ARG A 95 8.83 -22.06 -6.88
N SER A 96 9.84 -22.13 -6.01
CA SER A 96 9.60 -22.20 -4.56
C SER A 96 8.90 -20.97 -3.98
N LEU A 97 8.80 -19.88 -4.74
CA LEU A 97 8.04 -18.68 -4.36
C LEU A 97 6.51 -18.88 -4.40
N ASN A 98 5.97 -20.04 -4.83
CA ASN A 98 4.55 -20.43 -4.74
C ASN A 98 3.53 -19.32 -5.10
N LEU A 99 3.79 -18.57 -6.18
CA LEU A 99 2.97 -17.43 -6.62
C LEU A 99 2.16 -17.69 -7.89
N THR A 100 1.87 -18.96 -8.15
CA THR A 100 1.00 -19.47 -9.24
C THR A 100 -0.07 -20.37 -8.66
#